data_AF-A0A151X7R6-F1
#
_entry.id   AF-A0A151X7R6-F1
#
_cell.length_a   1.000
_cell.length_b   1.000
_cell.length_c   1.000
_cell.angle_alpha   90.00
_cell.angle_beta   90.00
_cell.angle_gamma   90.00
#
_symmetry.space_group_name_H-M   'P 1'
#
loop_
_entity.id
_entity.type
_entity.pdbx_description
1 polymer ?
#
loop_
_entity_poly.entity_id
_entity_poly.type
_entity_poly.pdbx_seq_one_letter_code
_entity_poly.pdbx_strand_id
1 'polypeptide(L)'
;MYNTKYIESLKLNLKMTKRLCNQLKAKLRRRQVQLRKRPENFDKVFNIDQRQCIACLSYRGILWSSRTFNKALKLYVTCGQKGYEEIRRQNLPYPSIRTLQERIQYLKFKPGVLEDVFTILKIKVETFKPEEKHAVLLIDEMAIKSGLQYDNSTTSIIGRPTMKLSGEFDSSKKYATHGLVFILCGISTKWKQIVAYELTANSFYYIIVYILYYIRVPFFYE
;
A
#
# COMPACT_ATOMS: atom_id res chain seq x y z
N MET A 1 -4.57 -82.13 22.15
CA MET A 1 -3.97 -81.01 22.91
C MET A 1 -3.63 -79.89 21.92
N TYR A 2 -4.32 -78.75 21.98
CA TYR A 2 -3.92 -77.59 21.18
C TYR A 2 -2.50 -77.18 21.56
N ASN A 3 -1.65 -76.98 20.56
CA ASN A 3 -0.26 -76.59 20.73
C ASN A 3 -0.19 -75.21 21.41
N THR A 4 0.14 -75.17 22.70
CA THR A 4 0.17 -73.96 23.55
C THR A 4 1.04 -72.85 22.96
N LYS A 5 2.13 -73.20 22.26
CA LYS A 5 2.98 -72.25 21.54
C LYS A 5 2.23 -71.51 20.43
N TYR A 6 1.28 -72.17 19.76
CA TYR A 6 0.46 -71.56 18.70
C TYR A 6 -0.55 -70.56 19.28
N ILE A 7 -1.12 -70.86 20.45
CA ILE A 7 -2.05 -69.94 21.13
C ILE A 7 -1.31 -68.69 21.62
N GLU A 8 -0.09 -68.80 22.13
CA GLU A 8 0.73 -67.65 22.54
C GLU A 8 1.15 -66.78 21.36
N SER A 9 1.56 -67.38 20.23
CA SER A 9 1.92 -66.62 19.03
C SER A 9 0.73 -65.84 18.47
N LEU A 10 -0.47 -66.43 18.48
CA LEU A 10 -1.72 -65.75 18.12
C LEU A 10 -2.03 -64.57 19.04
N LYS A 11 -1.88 -64.73 20.37
CA LYS A 11 -2.08 -63.63 21.34
C LYS A 11 -1.10 -62.49 21.11
N LEU A 12 0.18 -62.80 20.82
CA LEU A 12 1.20 -61.80 20.53
C LEU A 12 0.88 -61.03 19.24
N ASN A 13 0.49 -61.74 18.17
CA ASN A 13 0.05 -61.13 16.93
C ASN A 13 -1.17 -60.21 17.14
N LEU A 14 -2.19 -60.67 17.87
CA LEU A 14 -3.38 -59.86 18.16
C LEU A 14 -3.03 -58.58 18.92
N LYS A 15 -2.09 -58.64 19.87
CA LYS A 15 -1.56 -57.47 20.59
C LYS A 15 -0.81 -56.50 19.66
N MET A 16 0.01 -57.02 18.75
CA MET A 16 0.72 -56.23 17.74
C MET A 16 -0.23 -55.55 16.76
N THR A 17 -1.21 -56.28 16.24
CA THR A 17 -2.24 -55.75 15.33
C THR A 17 -3.09 -54.67 16.01
N LYS A 18 -3.45 -54.86 17.29
CA LYS A 18 -4.18 -53.85 18.08
C LYS A 18 -3.38 -52.58 18.29
N ARG A 19 -2.07 -52.68 18.55
CA ARG A 19 -1.15 -51.54 18.63
C ARG A 19 -1.05 -50.80 17.28
N LEU A 20 -0.88 -51.53 16.18
CA LEU A 20 -0.82 -50.95 14.84
C LEU A 20 -2.13 -50.22 14.49
N CYS A 21 -3.27 -50.82 14.79
CA CYS A 21 -4.59 -50.23 14.55
C CYS A 21 -4.78 -48.93 15.34
N ASN A 22 -4.32 -48.88 16.61
CA ASN A 22 -4.33 -47.65 17.41
C ASN A 22 -3.39 -46.57 16.85
N GLN A 23 -2.20 -46.94 16.37
CA GLN A 23 -1.28 -46.01 15.71
C GLN A 23 -1.87 -45.43 14.41
N LEU A 24 -2.53 -46.27 13.60
CA LEU A 24 -3.20 -45.84 12.37
C LEU A 24 -4.38 -44.91 12.67
N LYS A 25 -5.21 -45.24 13.68
CA LYS A 25 -6.29 -44.34 14.15
C LYS A 25 -5.76 -42.99 14.62
N ALA A 26 -4.65 -42.97 15.37
CA ALA A 26 -4.02 -41.72 15.79
C ALA A 26 -3.47 -40.90 14.61
N LYS A 27 -2.83 -41.56 13.61
CA LYS A 27 -2.37 -40.90 12.38
C LYS A 27 -3.54 -40.33 11.57
N LEU A 28 -4.65 -41.06 11.44
CA LEU A 28 -5.86 -40.60 10.77
C LEU A 28 -6.47 -39.38 11.47
N ARG A 29 -6.61 -39.41 12.80
CA ARG A 29 -7.09 -38.25 13.58
C ARG A 29 -6.19 -37.02 13.38
N ARG A 30 -4.87 -37.19 13.43
CA ARG A 30 -3.91 -36.10 13.17
C ARG A 30 -4.09 -35.53 11.75
N ARG A 31 -4.21 -36.40 10.75
CA ARG A 31 -4.40 -35.98 9.34
C ARG A 31 -5.73 -35.25 9.14
N GLN A 32 -6.81 -35.69 9.77
CA GLN A 32 -8.11 -35.00 9.76
C GLN A 32 -8.03 -33.61 10.41
N VAL A 33 -7.38 -33.48 11.56
CA VAL A 33 -7.18 -32.17 12.22
C VAL A 33 -6.33 -31.24 11.34
N GLN A 34 -5.27 -31.75 10.71
CA GLN A 34 -4.45 -30.97 9.78
C GLN A 34 -5.24 -30.52 8.55
N LEU A 35 -6.06 -31.40 7.97
CA LEU A 35 -6.93 -31.08 6.83
C LEU A 35 -7.98 -30.03 7.18
N ARG A 36 -8.48 -30.01 8.42
CA ARG A 36 -9.41 -28.97 8.91
C ARG A 36 -8.71 -27.62 9.14
N LYS A 37 -7.51 -27.61 9.72
CA LYS A 37 -6.76 -26.36 10.01
C LYS A 37 -6.10 -25.72 8.78
N ARG A 38 -5.80 -26.51 7.75
CA ARG A 38 -5.15 -26.04 6.52
C ARG A 38 -5.95 -24.95 5.78
N PRO A 39 -7.27 -25.09 5.51
CA PRO A 39 -8.07 -24.04 4.89
C PRO A 39 -8.14 -22.79 5.79
N GLU A 40 -8.36 -22.94 7.10
CA GLU A 40 -8.46 -21.79 8.02
C GLU A 40 -7.18 -20.92 8.04
N ASN A 41 -6.01 -21.53 8.05
CA ASN A 41 -4.75 -20.78 8.00
C ASN A 41 -4.52 -20.14 6.62
N PHE A 42 -4.92 -20.82 5.56
CA PHE A 42 -4.82 -20.31 4.20
C PHE A 42 -5.76 -19.12 3.98
N ASP A 43 -6.95 -19.16 4.60
CA ASP A 43 -7.95 -18.11 4.56
C ASP A 43 -7.52 -16.84 5.30
N LYS A 44 -6.67 -16.99 6.34
CA LYS A 44 -6.07 -15.86 7.06
C LYS A 44 -5.01 -15.13 6.23
N VAL A 45 -4.22 -15.87 5.46
CA VAL A 45 -3.10 -15.32 4.68
C VAL A 45 -3.59 -14.72 3.36
N PHE A 46 -4.32 -15.52 2.58
CA PHE A 46 -4.73 -15.20 1.22
C PHE A 46 -6.22 -14.87 1.17
N ASN A 47 -6.55 -13.78 0.48
CA ASN A 47 -7.94 -13.40 0.22
C ASN A 47 -8.58 -14.36 -0.82
N ILE A 48 -9.91 -14.35 -0.94
CA ILE A 48 -10.67 -15.27 -1.81
C ILE A 48 -10.15 -15.25 -3.27
N ASP A 49 -9.90 -14.07 -3.83
CA ASP A 49 -9.37 -13.85 -5.17
C ASP A 49 -7.95 -14.42 -5.35
N GLN A 50 -7.11 -14.34 -4.32
CA GLN A 50 -5.79 -14.94 -4.32
C GLN A 50 -5.86 -16.47 -4.30
N ARG A 51 -6.80 -17.03 -3.54
CA ARG A 51 -7.03 -18.49 -3.50
C ARG A 51 -7.57 -19.01 -4.83
N GLN A 52 -8.47 -18.26 -5.47
CA GLN A 52 -8.96 -18.57 -6.81
C GLN A 52 -7.83 -18.55 -7.84
N CYS A 53 -6.91 -17.58 -7.74
CA CYS A 53 -5.70 -17.53 -8.59
C CYS A 53 -4.84 -18.78 -8.44
N ILE A 54 -4.61 -19.20 -7.20
CA ILE A 54 -3.82 -20.41 -6.92
C ILE A 54 -4.56 -21.66 -7.43
N ALA A 55 -5.87 -21.74 -7.23
CA ALA A 55 -6.67 -22.89 -7.66
C ALA A 55 -6.77 -23.03 -9.19
N CYS A 56 -6.89 -21.91 -9.91
CA CYS A 56 -6.97 -21.90 -11.37
C CYS A 56 -5.60 -21.95 -12.07
N LEU A 57 -4.50 -21.84 -11.31
CA LEU A 57 -3.12 -21.75 -11.82
C LEU A 57 -2.95 -20.69 -12.94
N SER A 58 -3.78 -19.67 -12.91
CA SER A 58 -3.84 -18.64 -13.95
C SER A 58 -4.17 -17.30 -13.35
N TYR A 59 -3.48 -16.26 -13.82
CA TYR A 59 -3.72 -14.87 -13.46
C TYR A 59 -4.77 -14.21 -14.38
N ARG A 60 -5.16 -14.87 -15.49
CA ARG A 60 -6.04 -14.29 -16.50
C ARG A 60 -7.49 -14.27 -16.00
N GLY A 61 -8.16 -13.13 -16.18
CA GLY A 61 -9.57 -12.96 -15.82
C GLY A 61 -9.85 -12.78 -14.32
N ILE A 62 -8.81 -12.66 -13.49
CA ILE A 62 -8.98 -12.48 -12.05
C ILE A 62 -9.20 -11.02 -11.72
N LEU A 63 -10.36 -10.75 -11.11
CA LEU A 63 -10.67 -9.45 -10.54
C LEU A 63 -10.09 -9.37 -9.13
N TRP A 64 -8.99 -8.62 -8.97
CA TRP A 64 -8.36 -8.43 -7.67
C TRP A 64 -9.21 -7.59 -6.74
N SER A 65 -9.50 -8.09 -5.55
CA SER A 65 -10.24 -7.35 -4.53
C SER A 65 -9.45 -6.12 -4.05
N SER A 66 -10.13 -5.10 -3.53
CA SER A 66 -9.47 -3.91 -2.94
C SER A 66 -8.53 -4.29 -1.80
N ARG A 67 -8.85 -5.36 -1.05
CA ARG A 67 -8.01 -5.87 0.03
C ARG A 67 -6.70 -6.46 -0.51
N THR A 68 -6.75 -7.25 -1.59
CA THR A 68 -5.54 -7.80 -2.22
C THR A 68 -4.72 -6.69 -2.85
N PHE A 69 -5.39 -5.74 -3.50
CA PHE A 69 -4.75 -4.58 -4.10
C PHE A 69 -4.02 -3.72 -3.08
N ASN A 70 -4.65 -3.37 -1.95
CA ASN A 70 -4.01 -2.58 -0.90
C ASN A 70 -2.80 -3.32 -0.29
N LYS A 71 -2.90 -4.65 -0.09
CA LYS A 71 -1.75 -5.47 0.32
C LYS A 71 -0.62 -5.39 -0.70
N ALA A 72 -0.95 -5.57 -1.98
CA ALA A 72 0.01 -5.55 -3.09
C ALA A 72 0.68 -4.18 -3.25
N LEU A 73 -0.10 -3.11 -3.22
CA LEU A 73 0.40 -1.73 -3.31
C LEU A 73 1.32 -1.40 -2.13
N LYS A 74 0.96 -1.82 -0.92
CA LYS A 74 1.84 -1.66 0.26
C LYS A 74 3.16 -2.38 0.09
N LEU A 75 3.15 -3.62 -0.42
CA LEU A 75 4.37 -4.37 -0.72
C LEU A 75 5.20 -3.67 -1.81
N TYR A 76 4.56 -3.21 -2.88
CA TYR A 76 5.22 -2.48 -3.97
C TYR A 76 5.92 -1.20 -3.48
N VAL A 77 5.24 -0.39 -2.67
CA VAL A 77 5.80 0.84 -2.11
C VAL A 77 6.94 0.55 -1.12
N THR A 78 6.83 -0.51 -0.33
CA THR A 78 7.84 -0.85 0.70
C THR A 78 9.09 -1.48 0.09
N CYS A 79 8.92 -2.39 -0.87
CA CYS A 79 10.02 -3.17 -1.44
C CYS A 79 10.59 -2.58 -2.74
N GLY A 80 9.90 -1.59 -3.32
CA GLY A 80 10.20 -1.07 -4.65
C GLY A 80 9.86 -2.05 -5.77
N GLN A 81 10.10 -1.62 -7.02
CA GLN A 81 9.75 -2.42 -8.21
C GLN A 81 10.45 -3.78 -8.23
N LYS A 82 11.78 -3.80 -8.06
CA LYS A 82 12.57 -5.05 -8.10
C LYS A 82 12.17 -6.03 -7.00
N GLY A 83 11.96 -5.55 -5.77
CA GLY A 83 11.54 -6.39 -4.66
C GLY A 83 10.13 -6.96 -4.87
N TYR A 84 9.22 -6.17 -5.44
CA TYR A 84 7.89 -6.65 -5.79
C TYR A 84 7.89 -7.66 -6.95
N GLU A 85 8.78 -7.49 -7.94
CA GLU A 85 8.99 -8.47 -8.99
C GLU A 85 9.47 -9.81 -8.42
N GLU A 86 10.38 -9.80 -7.44
CA GLU A 86 10.83 -11.02 -6.79
C GLU A 86 9.73 -11.72 -6.00
N ILE A 87 8.89 -10.97 -5.28
CA ILE A 87 7.70 -11.51 -4.61
C ILE A 87 6.82 -12.26 -5.62
N ARG A 88 6.64 -11.70 -6.82
CA ARG A 88 5.86 -12.34 -7.89
C ARG A 88 6.58 -13.54 -8.51
N ARG A 89 7.91 -13.50 -8.64
CA ARG A 89 8.73 -14.64 -9.11
C ARG A 89 8.63 -15.86 -8.20
N GLN A 90 8.39 -15.64 -6.90
CA GLN A 90 8.10 -16.70 -5.93
C GLN A 90 6.66 -17.27 -6.03
N ASN A 91 5.93 -16.98 -7.12
CA ASN A 91 4.56 -17.44 -7.38
C ASN A 91 3.53 -16.99 -6.34
N LEU A 92 3.76 -15.84 -5.69
CA LEU A 92 2.76 -15.27 -4.81
C LEU A 92 1.61 -14.64 -5.63
N PRO A 93 0.34 -14.91 -5.28
CA PRO A 93 -0.84 -14.50 -6.05
C PRO A 93 -1.12 -13.00 -5.85
N TYR A 94 -0.33 -12.17 -6.53
CA TYR A 94 -0.46 -10.72 -6.50
C TYR A 94 -0.62 -10.15 -7.91
N PRO A 95 -1.33 -9.01 -8.05
CA PRO A 95 -1.50 -8.33 -9.32
C PRO A 95 -0.17 -7.95 -9.97
N SER A 96 -0.19 -7.82 -11.29
CA SER A 96 0.98 -7.31 -12.01
C SER A 96 1.27 -5.85 -11.67
N ILE A 97 2.51 -5.41 -11.88
CA ILE A 97 2.88 -3.99 -11.72
C ILE A 97 2.01 -3.12 -12.63
N ARG A 98 1.75 -3.56 -13.86
CA ARG A 98 0.85 -2.88 -14.78
C ARG A 98 -0.55 -2.71 -14.19
N THR A 99 -1.11 -3.77 -13.60
CA THR A 99 -2.42 -3.71 -12.92
C THR A 99 -2.40 -2.75 -11.72
N LEU A 100 -1.28 -2.69 -10.99
CA LEU A 100 -1.11 -1.71 -9.91
C LEU A 100 -1.14 -0.28 -10.45
N GLN A 101 -0.33 -0.01 -11.48
CA GLN A 101 -0.23 1.28 -12.15
C GLN A 101 -1.58 1.72 -12.75
N GLU A 102 -2.27 0.83 -13.47
CA GLU A 102 -3.59 1.09 -14.06
C GLU A 102 -4.64 1.44 -13.02
N ARG A 103 -4.59 0.87 -11.81
CA ARG A 103 -5.55 1.22 -10.76
C ARG A 103 -5.24 2.56 -10.09
N ILE A 104 -3.96 2.88 -9.88
CA ILE A 104 -3.56 4.16 -9.29
C ILE A 104 -3.56 5.30 -10.32
N GLN A 105 -3.62 5.01 -11.62
CA GLN A 105 -3.52 6.02 -12.68
C GLN A 105 -4.59 7.10 -12.57
N TYR A 106 -5.74 6.79 -11.97
CA TYR A 106 -6.86 7.71 -11.80
C TYR A 106 -6.61 8.77 -10.72
N LEU A 107 -5.61 8.55 -9.85
CA LEU A 107 -5.16 9.55 -8.88
C LEU A 107 -4.28 10.57 -9.60
N LYS A 108 -4.85 11.74 -9.90
CA LYS A 108 -4.16 12.83 -10.61
C LYS A 108 -3.84 13.96 -9.65
N PHE A 109 -2.56 14.19 -9.39
CA PHE A 109 -2.11 15.33 -8.60
C PHE A 109 -1.59 16.42 -9.52
N LYS A 110 -2.40 17.44 -9.77
CA LYS A 110 -1.99 18.62 -10.55
C LYS A 110 -1.32 19.65 -9.64
N PRO A 111 -0.44 20.53 -10.18
CA PRO A 111 0.05 21.67 -9.44
C PRO A 111 -1.13 22.52 -8.93
N GLY A 112 -0.98 23.06 -7.73
CA GLY A 112 -2.01 23.72 -6.96
C GLY A 112 -2.31 23.03 -5.64
N VAL A 113 -3.48 23.35 -5.11
CA VAL A 113 -4.02 22.77 -3.87
C VAL A 113 -4.51 21.35 -4.14
N LEU A 114 -4.09 20.41 -3.30
CA LEU A 114 -4.41 18.99 -3.44
C LEU A 114 -5.71 18.66 -2.68
N GLU A 115 -6.86 18.93 -3.29
CA GLU A 115 -8.18 18.75 -2.67
C GLU A 115 -8.46 17.31 -2.22
N ASP A 116 -8.03 16.32 -2.99
CA ASP A 116 -8.16 14.90 -2.62
C ASP A 116 -7.41 14.60 -1.31
N VAL A 117 -6.26 15.26 -1.12
CA VAL A 117 -5.47 15.11 0.10
C VAL A 117 -6.17 15.78 1.28
N PHE A 118 -6.79 16.95 1.09
CA PHE A 118 -7.60 17.59 2.12
C PHE A 118 -8.79 16.74 2.54
N THR A 119 -9.44 16.06 1.59
CA THR A 119 -10.52 15.11 1.88
C THR A 119 -10.05 13.98 2.79
N ILE A 120 -8.90 13.38 2.48
CA ILE A 120 -8.30 12.31 3.31
C ILE A 120 -7.84 12.87 4.66
N LEU A 121 -7.26 14.06 4.68
CA LEU A 121 -6.79 14.72 5.90
C LEU A 121 -7.96 15.04 6.83
N LYS A 122 -9.14 15.41 6.31
CA LYS A 122 -10.36 15.63 7.09
C LYS A 122 -10.74 14.38 7.89
N ILE A 123 -10.84 13.24 7.22
CA ILE A 123 -11.16 11.94 7.86
C ILE A 123 -10.12 11.61 8.95
N LYS A 124 -8.85 11.93 8.69
CA LYS A 124 -7.77 11.70 9.66
C LYS A 124 -7.90 12.61 10.88
N VAL A 125 -8.17 13.89 10.68
CA VAL A 125 -8.29 14.91 11.74
C VAL A 125 -9.53 14.69 12.61
N GLU A 126 -10.59 14.06 12.09
CA GLU A 126 -11.74 13.63 12.89
C GLU A 126 -11.36 12.65 14.01
N THR A 127 -10.29 11.87 13.80
CA THR A 127 -9.77 10.92 14.80
C THR A 127 -8.81 11.55 15.81
N PHE A 128 -8.43 12.81 15.62
CA PHE A 128 -7.42 13.50 16.42
C PHE A 128 -8.01 14.09 17.70
N LYS A 129 -7.22 14.05 18.76
CA LYS A 129 -7.50 14.79 19.99
C LYS A 129 -7.35 16.31 19.75
N PRO A 130 -7.98 17.17 20.56
CA PRO A 130 -7.90 18.62 20.39
C PRO A 130 -6.48 19.16 20.26
N GLU A 131 -5.53 18.60 21.02
CA GLU A 131 -4.13 19.04 21.02
C GLU A 131 -3.40 18.67 19.71
N GLU A 132 -3.85 17.63 19.03
CA GLU A 132 -3.27 17.13 17.77
C GLU A 132 -3.77 17.90 16.54
N LYS A 133 -4.79 18.74 16.70
CA LYS A 133 -5.35 19.61 15.64
C LYS A 133 -4.54 20.88 15.41
N HIS A 134 -3.50 21.10 16.20
CA HIS A 134 -2.56 22.20 16.01
C HIS A 134 -1.46 21.78 15.03
N ALA A 135 -1.35 22.52 13.93
CA ALA A 135 -0.38 22.26 12.89
C ALA A 135 0.35 23.55 12.51
N VAL A 136 1.53 23.37 11.91
CA VAL A 136 2.26 24.43 11.25
C VAL A 136 2.32 24.15 9.76
N LEU A 137 2.08 25.19 8.96
CA LEU A 137 2.38 25.15 7.54
C LEU A 137 3.86 25.44 7.34
N LEU A 138 4.57 24.51 6.70
CA LEU A 138 5.91 24.68 6.19
C LEU A 138 5.84 24.87 4.69
N ILE A 139 6.72 25.71 4.18
CA ILE A 139 6.89 25.94 2.75
C ILE A 139 8.35 25.67 2.45
N ASP A 140 8.62 24.86 1.42
CA ASP A 140 9.96 24.49 1.02
C ASP A 140 10.10 24.60 -0.51
N GLU A 141 11.28 24.94 -1.00
CA GLU A 141 11.58 25.04 -2.42
C GLU A 141 12.61 23.98 -2.82
N MET A 142 12.28 23.22 -3.87
CA MET A 142 13.20 22.24 -4.45
C MET A 142 13.54 22.61 -5.90
N ALA A 143 14.83 22.54 -6.25
CA ALA A 143 15.24 22.65 -7.64
C ALA A 143 14.80 21.41 -8.44
N ILE A 144 14.27 21.62 -9.64
CA ILE A 144 13.84 20.57 -10.56
C ILE A 144 14.57 20.69 -11.90
N LYS A 145 14.63 19.58 -12.64
CA LYS A 145 15.17 19.62 -14.00
C LYS A 145 14.19 20.36 -14.92
N SER A 146 14.63 21.49 -15.46
CA SER A 146 13.85 22.25 -16.43
C SER A 146 13.63 21.46 -17.72
N GLY A 147 12.40 21.45 -18.22
CA GLY A 147 12.05 20.86 -19.50
C GLY A 147 10.54 20.67 -19.63
N LEU A 148 10.07 20.55 -20.88
CA LEU A 148 8.69 20.22 -21.16
C LEU A 148 8.53 18.71 -21.29
N GLN A 149 7.50 18.17 -20.66
CA GLN A 149 7.11 16.78 -20.81
C GLN A 149 5.62 16.72 -21.15
N TYR A 150 5.26 15.84 -22.08
CA TYR A 150 3.87 15.58 -22.39
C TYR A 150 3.37 14.42 -21.53
N ASP A 151 2.35 14.67 -20.72
CA ASP A 151 1.67 13.62 -19.97
C ASP A 151 0.48 13.11 -20.78
N ASN A 152 0.62 11.88 -21.30
CA ASN A 152 -0.45 11.20 -22.04
C ASN A 152 -1.73 11.02 -21.22
N SER A 153 -1.61 10.98 -19.90
CA SER A 153 -2.71 10.63 -19.01
C SER A 153 -3.60 11.83 -18.66
N THR A 154 -3.06 13.04 -18.72
CA THR A 154 -3.81 14.30 -18.57
C THR A 154 -3.94 15.05 -19.90
N THR A 155 -3.34 14.54 -20.98
CA THR A 155 -3.29 15.16 -22.31
C THR A 155 -2.78 16.61 -22.26
N SER A 156 -1.77 16.85 -21.42
CA SER A 156 -1.28 18.21 -21.14
C SER A 156 0.24 18.27 -21.12
N ILE A 157 0.77 19.44 -21.47
CA ILE A 157 2.20 19.74 -21.37
C ILE A 157 2.50 20.19 -19.94
N ILE A 158 3.42 19.49 -19.28
CA ILE A 158 3.94 19.77 -17.94
C ILE A 158 5.33 20.42 -18.09
N GLY A 159 5.73 21.22 -17.11
CA GLY A 159 7.06 21.85 -17.06
C GLY A 159 7.04 23.37 -17.27
N ARG A 160 5.85 23.96 -17.33
CA ARG A 160 5.67 25.42 -17.25
C ARG A 160 5.41 25.83 -15.79
N PRO A 161 5.80 27.05 -15.39
CA PRO A 161 5.43 27.63 -14.12
C PRO A 161 3.91 27.69 -13.97
N THR A 162 3.40 27.31 -12.81
CA THR A 162 1.97 27.33 -12.49
C THR A 162 1.61 28.54 -11.63
N MET A 163 2.59 29.09 -10.90
CA MET A 163 2.43 30.32 -10.14
C MET A 163 3.16 31.48 -10.83
N LYS A 164 2.49 32.64 -10.90
CA LYS A 164 3.08 33.90 -11.36
C LYS A 164 3.82 34.55 -10.21
N LEU A 165 5.14 34.50 -10.23
CA LEU A 165 5.96 35.23 -9.27
C LEU A 165 6.48 36.48 -9.96
N SER A 166 6.28 37.61 -9.28
CA SER A 166 6.69 38.97 -9.66
C SER A 166 6.17 39.44 -11.02
N GLY A 167 5.04 40.16 -11.04
CA GLY A 167 4.69 41.24 -12.00
C GLY A 167 4.74 40.98 -13.52
N GLU A 168 5.25 39.85 -13.97
CA GLU A 168 5.46 39.53 -15.37
C GLU A 168 4.20 38.88 -15.93
N PHE A 169 3.62 39.55 -16.92
CA PHE A 169 2.36 39.17 -17.55
C PHE A 169 2.45 37.89 -18.39
N ASP A 170 3.65 37.40 -18.73
CA ASP A 170 3.81 36.32 -19.70
C ASP A 170 4.83 35.23 -19.29
N SER A 171 4.44 34.39 -18.32
CA SER A 171 5.20 33.20 -17.93
C SER A 171 5.09 32.04 -18.95
N SER A 172 4.38 32.21 -20.07
CA SER A 172 4.06 31.15 -21.03
C SER A 172 5.28 30.55 -21.75
N LYS A 173 6.37 31.33 -21.85
CA LYS A 173 7.62 30.94 -22.53
C LYS A 173 8.71 30.44 -21.59
N LYS A 174 8.53 30.53 -20.27
CA LYS A 174 9.54 30.10 -19.29
C LYS A 174 9.34 28.63 -18.91
N TYR A 175 10.44 27.96 -18.58
CA TYR A 175 10.42 26.61 -18.01
C TYR A 175 10.40 26.71 -16.49
N ALA A 176 9.69 25.77 -15.85
CA ALA A 176 9.78 25.60 -14.41
C ALA A 176 11.17 25.09 -14.04
N THR A 177 11.80 25.75 -13.09
CA THR A 177 13.13 25.42 -12.56
C THR A 177 13.07 25.00 -11.11
N HIS A 178 12.04 25.40 -10.39
CA HIS A 178 11.83 25.03 -8.99
C HIS A 178 10.39 24.58 -8.75
N GLY A 179 10.21 23.76 -7.71
CA GLY A 179 8.91 23.36 -7.17
C GLY A 179 8.79 23.88 -5.74
N LEU A 180 7.78 24.69 -5.48
CA LEU A 180 7.39 25.14 -4.16
C LEU A 180 6.41 24.13 -3.56
N VAL A 181 6.72 23.58 -2.39
CA VAL A 181 5.91 22.55 -1.73
C VAL A 181 5.38 23.07 -0.40
N PHE A 182 4.09 22.87 -0.17
CA PHE A 182 3.39 23.25 1.05
C PHE A 182 3.09 22.01 1.89
N ILE A 183 3.58 22.00 3.13
CA ILE A 183 3.53 20.83 4.01
C ILE A 183 2.90 21.23 5.35
N LEU A 184 1.79 20.58 5.71
CA LEU A 184 1.25 20.67 7.07
C LEU A 184 1.98 19.69 8.00
N CYS A 185 2.46 20.19 9.13
CA CYS A 185 3.15 19.42 10.16
C CYS A 185 2.44 19.56 11.51
N GLY A 186 2.12 18.45 12.15
CA GLY A 186 1.56 18.46 13.50
C GLY A 186 2.56 18.96 14.54
N ILE A 187 2.06 19.76 15.49
CA ILE A 187 2.87 20.30 16.60
C ILE A 187 2.96 19.30 17.76
N SER A 188 1.81 18.81 18.21
CA SER A 188 1.72 17.89 19.35
C SER A 188 2.18 16.48 18.97
N THR A 189 1.69 15.95 17.85
CA THR A 189 2.10 14.65 17.33
C THR A 189 2.78 14.75 15.98
N LYS A 190 3.76 13.86 15.77
CA LYS A 190 4.57 13.84 14.55
C LYS A 190 3.76 13.28 13.39
N TRP A 191 3.11 14.15 12.65
CA TRP A 191 2.53 13.86 11.35
C TRP A 191 2.90 14.95 10.35
N LYS A 192 3.06 14.57 9.07
CA LYS A 192 3.36 15.48 7.97
C LYS A 192 2.46 15.14 6.79
N GLN A 193 1.94 16.15 6.09
CA GLN A 193 1.12 15.97 4.90
C GLN A 193 1.43 17.08 3.89
N ILE A 194 1.80 16.71 2.67
CA ILE A 194 1.91 17.66 1.56
C ILE A 194 0.49 18.03 1.13
N VAL A 195 0.17 19.32 1.10
CA VAL A 195 -1.18 19.83 0.82
C VAL A 195 -1.29 20.62 -0.46
N ALA A 196 -0.19 21.17 -0.96
CA ALA A 196 -0.14 21.86 -2.24
C ALA A 196 1.28 21.81 -2.78
N TYR A 197 1.41 21.97 -4.09
CA TYR A 197 2.70 22.23 -4.72
C TYR A 197 2.51 23.12 -5.95
N GLU A 198 3.45 24.04 -6.18
CA GLU A 198 3.42 24.96 -7.32
C GLU A 198 4.78 24.94 -8.03
N LEU A 199 4.77 25.16 -9.34
CA LEU A 199 5.97 25.22 -10.16
C LEU A 199 6.33 26.66 -10.47
N THR A 200 7.61 27.00 -10.37
CA THR A 200 8.10 28.37 -10.49
C THR A 200 9.27 28.47 -11.46
N ALA A 201 9.38 29.62 -12.15
CA ALA A 201 10.45 29.88 -13.13
C ALA A 201 11.77 30.33 -12.48
N ASN A 202 11.67 30.92 -11.29
CA ASN A 202 12.78 31.51 -10.56
C ASN A 202 12.71 31.03 -9.11
N SER A 203 13.89 30.96 -8.47
CA SER A 203 13.99 30.69 -7.05
C SER A 203 13.38 31.84 -6.25
N PHE A 204 12.66 31.51 -5.18
CA PHE A 204 12.31 32.45 -4.14
C PHE A 204 13.53 32.75 -3.27
N TYR A 205 14.07 33.97 -3.38
CA TYR A 205 15.20 34.38 -2.55
C TYR A 205 14.82 34.64 -1.07
N TYR A 206 15.57 33.97 -0.19
CA TYR A 206 15.94 34.26 1.22
C TYR A 206 14.91 34.26 2.37
N ILE A 207 13.59 34.35 2.17
CA ILE A 207 12.65 34.49 3.33
C ILE A 207 11.78 33.26 3.63
N ILE A 208 11.61 32.33 2.67
CA ILE A 208 10.64 31.24 2.81
C ILE A 208 11.24 29.95 3.38
N VAL A 209 12.48 29.96 3.88
CA VAL A 209 13.08 28.71 4.40
C VAL A 209 12.34 28.20 5.65
N TYR A 210 11.64 29.06 6.41
CA TYR A 210 10.78 28.63 7.53
C TYR A 210 9.65 29.62 7.84
N ILE A 211 8.74 29.92 6.90
CA ILE A 211 7.52 30.64 7.30
C ILE A 211 6.60 29.66 8.02
N LEU A 212 6.65 29.69 9.35
CA LEU A 212 5.81 28.88 10.24
C LEU A 212 4.50 29.65 10.50
N TYR A 213 3.44 29.31 9.79
CA TYR A 213 2.11 29.77 10.17
C TYR A 213 1.51 28.81 11.18
N TYR A 214 1.21 29.29 12.38
CA TYR A 214 0.38 28.55 13.31
C TYR A 214 -1.05 28.46 12.74
N ILE A 215 -1.47 27.23 12.45
CA ILE A 215 -2.81 26.95 11.99
C ILE A 215 -3.44 26.06 13.06
N ARG A 216 -4.36 26.64 13.83
CA ARG A 216 -5.41 25.82 14.45
C ARG A 216 -6.28 25.38 13.30
N VAL A 217 -6.19 24.13 12.87
CA VAL A 217 -6.97 23.60 11.73
C VAL A 217 -8.45 23.88 12.01
N PRO A 218 -9.02 24.96 11.45
CA PRO A 218 -10.33 25.44 11.86
C PRO A 218 -11.29 24.88 10.84
N PHE A 219 -11.44 23.56 10.83
CA PHE A 219 -12.39 22.91 9.96
C PHE A 219 -13.51 22.36 10.83
N PHE A 220 -14.62 23.10 10.79
CA PHE A 220 -15.97 22.81 11.30
C PHE A 220 -16.23 23.05 12.80
N TYR A 221 -16.47 24.31 13.17
CA TYR A 221 -17.57 24.63 14.08
C TYR A 221 -18.80 24.97 13.22
N GLU A 222 -19.51 23.94 12.79
CA GLU A 222 -20.95 23.98 12.53
C GLU A 222 -21.56 22.73 13.18
#